data_AF-A0A1G1NVM0-F1
#
_entry.id   AF-A0A1G1NVM0-F1
#
_cell.length_a   1.000
_cell.length_b   1.000
_cell.length_c   1.000
_cell.angle_alpha   90.00
_cell.angle_beta   90.00
_cell.angle_gamma   90.00
#
_symmetry.space_group_name_H-M   'P 1'
#
loop_
_entity.id
_entity.type
_entity.pdbx_description
1 polymer ?
#
loop_
_entity_poly.entity_id
_entity_poly.type
_entity_poly.pdbx_seq_one_letter_code
_entity_poly.pdbx_strand_id
1 'polypeptide(L)'
;MRKGVIFLGSVLSLLSLGPSLVQGWPGAGQILPASATATAENPDQAGLALFEDLPLSAIPSSPVTPRFLVHHRSALNGKKIKISGFVVEAILGEKACPSGAGGCGQPRIFIAENLSGNREMGYNVMVLVAENEAGYSVGQAVELEGTVHASKVAVYIEKKY
;
A
#
# COMPACT_ATOMS: atom_id res chain seq x y z
N MET A 1 17.55 -62.29 1.60
CA MET A 1 18.78 -62.13 2.41
C MET A 1 18.58 -60.98 3.39
N ARG A 2 18.88 -61.25 4.68
CA ARG A 2 19.26 -60.41 5.83
C ARG A 2 18.94 -58.89 5.79
N LYS A 3 18.06 -58.40 6.69
CA LYS A 3 18.30 -57.87 8.06
C LYS A 3 18.91 -56.47 8.10
N GLY A 4 18.26 -55.55 8.84
CA GLY A 4 18.85 -54.28 9.28
C GLY A 4 17.88 -53.36 10.02
N VAL A 5 17.55 -53.70 11.27
CA VAL A 5 16.94 -52.82 12.29
C VAL A 5 18.08 -52.26 13.13
N ILE A 6 18.12 -50.95 13.43
CA ILE A 6 18.66 -50.41 14.70
C ILE A 6 17.85 -49.20 15.17
N PHE A 7 17.41 -49.32 16.42
CA PHE A 7 16.82 -48.34 17.35
C PHE A 7 17.90 -47.55 18.09
N LEU A 8 17.59 -46.31 18.51
CA LEU A 8 18.13 -45.62 19.69
C LEU A 8 17.00 -44.66 20.12
N GLY A 9 16.17 -44.97 21.12
CA GLY A 9 16.43 -44.85 22.57
C GLY A 9 15.66 -43.62 23.08
N SER A 10 14.41 -43.70 23.57
CA SER A 10 13.92 -44.22 24.87
C SER A 10 14.47 -43.49 26.10
N VAL A 11 13.67 -42.56 26.66
CA VAL A 11 13.38 -42.36 28.11
C VAL A 11 12.02 -41.61 28.17
N LEU A 12 10.87 -42.28 28.24
CA LEU A 12 10.04 -42.54 29.43
C LEU A 12 9.98 -41.37 30.45
N SER A 13 8.83 -40.68 30.54
CA SER A 13 7.81 -40.88 31.60
C SER A 13 7.98 -39.89 32.78
N LEU A 14 6.97 -39.40 33.50
CA LEU A 14 5.56 -39.75 33.68
C LEU A 14 4.93 -38.64 34.57
N LEU A 15 3.58 -38.61 34.64
CA LEU A 15 2.74 -38.12 35.75
C LEU A 15 2.47 -36.59 35.80
N SER A 16 1.24 -36.09 36.01
CA SER A 16 -0.03 -36.76 36.32
C SER A 16 -1.19 -35.76 36.39
N LEU A 17 -2.41 -36.28 36.19
CA LEU A 17 -3.68 -35.97 36.91
C LEU A 17 -4.15 -34.49 36.86
N GLY A 18 -5.28 -34.18 36.22
CA GLY A 18 -6.62 -34.61 36.67
C GLY A 18 -7.50 -33.37 36.96
N PRO A 19 -8.81 -33.52 37.23
CA PRO A 19 -9.88 -32.93 36.40
C PRO A 19 -10.69 -31.77 37.01
N SER A 20 -11.49 -31.13 36.13
CA SER A 20 -12.80 -30.44 36.28
C SER A 20 -13.24 -29.88 37.64
N LEU A 21 -13.74 -28.63 37.63
CA LEU A 21 -15.10 -28.29 38.13
C LEU A 21 -15.53 -26.86 37.75
N VAL A 22 -16.78 -26.77 37.30
CA VAL A 22 -17.61 -25.60 37.04
C VAL A 22 -18.07 -24.98 38.37
N GLN A 23 -18.25 -23.65 38.43
CA GLN A 23 -19.43 -22.92 38.97
C GLN A 23 -19.05 -21.55 39.56
N GLY A 24 -19.78 -20.51 39.13
CA GLY A 24 -20.01 -19.30 39.94
C GLY A 24 -19.95 -17.95 39.21
N TRP A 25 -21.02 -17.60 38.49
CA TRP A 25 -21.48 -16.19 38.45
C TRP A 25 -22.12 -15.89 39.82
N PRO A 26 -21.92 -14.69 40.39
CA PRO A 26 -22.76 -13.55 39.98
C PRO A 26 -22.01 -12.19 40.00
N GLY A 27 -22.46 -11.25 39.17
CA GLY A 27 -22.10 -9.85 39.35
C GLY A 27 -22.06 -9.07 38.04
N ALA A 28 -23.16 -8.37 37.76
CA ALA A 28 -23.25 -7.37 36.70
C ALA A 28 -22.10 -6.37 36.77
N GLY A 29 -21.50 -6.09 35.61
CA GLY A 29 -20.43 -5.12 35.46
C GLY A 29 -19.91 -5.08 34.03
N GLN A 30 -20.80 -4.84 33.07
CA GLN A 30 -20.36 -4.28 31.78
C GLN A 30 -19.62 -2.98 32.07
N ILE A 31 -18.32 -2.96 31.83
CA ILE A 31 -17.64 -1.71 31.47
C ILE A 31 -16.67 -2.08 30.34
N LEU A 32 -17.16 -1.89 29.11
CA LEU A 32 -16.29 -1.55 28.01
C LEU A 32 -15.85 -0.09 28.23
N PRO A 33 -14.55 0.19 28.30
CA PRO A 33 -14.06 1.43 27.74
C PRO A 33 -12.86 1.10 26.83
N ALA A 34 -12.66 1.73 25.69
CA ALA A 34 -13.30 2.87 25.12
C ALA A 34 -13.20 2.70 23.60
N SER A 35 -14.16 3.30 22.90
CA SER A 35 -13.98 3.67 21.51
C SER A 35 -12.54 4.10 21.27
N ALA A 36 -11.82 3.38 20.40
CA ALA A 36 -10.75 3.98 19.65
C ALA A 36 -11.42 5.04 18.78
N THR A 37 -11.64 6.22 19.37
CA THR A 37 -12.04 7.41 18.64
C THR A 37 -10.85 7.66 17.74
N ALA A 38 -10.92 7.18 16.49
CA ALA A 38 -10.01 7.63 15.46
C ALA A 38 -10.20 9.14 15.40
N THR A 39 -9.31 9.89 16.04
CA THR A 39 -9.23 11.33 15.86
C THR A 39 -9.06 11.54 14.37
N ALA A 40 -10.04 12.21 13.75
CA ALA A 40 -9.92 12.64 12.38
C ALA A 40 -8.60 13.39 12.27
N GLU A 41 -7.63 12.79 11.58
CA GLU A 41 -6.34 13.42 11.32
C GLU A 41 -6.65 14.78 10.70
N ASN A 42 -6.14 15.85 11.30
CA ASN A 42 -6.30 17.17 10.72
C ASN A 42 -5.68 17.09 9.31
N PRO A 43 -6.44 17.28 8.23
CA PRO A 43 -5.92 17.13 6.86
C PRO A 43 -4.82 18.16 6.55
N ASP A 44 -4.70 19.23 7.34
CA ASP A 44 -3.58 20.17 7.25
C ASP A 44 -2.30 19.68 7.96
N GLN A 45 -2.41 18.65 8.82
CA GLN A 45 -1.30 18.01 9.53
C GLN A 45 -1.03 16.56 9.08
N ALA A 46 -1.89 16.00 8.23
CA ALA A 46 -1.83 14.63 7.75
C ALA A 46 -1.80 14.58 6.22
N GLY A 47 -0.86 13.83 5.67
CA GLY A 47 -0.66 13.66 4.22
C GLY A 47 0.64 14.29 3.72
N LEU A 48 0.72 14.55 2.40
CA LEU A 48 1.96 15.01 1.74
C LEU A 48 2.50 16.36 2.22
N ALA A 49 1.79 17.06 3.11
CA ALA A 49 2.24 18.30 3.74
C ALA A 49 3.52 18.13 4.56
N LEU A 50 3.82 16.91 5.01
CA LEU A 50 5.09 16.56 5.68
C LEU A 50 6.30 16.58 4.75
N PHE A 51 6.09 16.44 3.43
CA PHE A 51 7.15 16.55 2.44
C PHE A 51 7.31 18.02 2.02
N GLU A 52 8.56 18.47 1.91
CA GLU A 52 8.87 19.81 1.39
C GLU A 52 8.23 20.04 0.01
N ASP A 53 7.83 21.28 -0.26
CA ASP A 53 7.26 21.71 -1.53
C ASP A 53 8.20 22.74 -2.16
N LEU A 54 9.10 22.24 -2.98
CA LEU A 54 10.18 22.98 -3.60
C LEU A 54 9.71 23.63 -4.91
N PRO A 55 10.04 24.91 -5.15
CA PRO A 55 9.70 25.57 -6.40
C PRO A 55 10.46 24.95 -7.59
N LEU A 56 9.89 25.07 -8.78
CA LEU A 56 10.56 24.77 -10.05
C LEU A 56 10.56 26.00 -10.95
N SER A 57 11.71 26.27 -11.56
CA SER A 57 11.88 27.35 -12.55
C SER A 57 11.42 26.94 -13.95
N ALA A 58 11.40 25.64 -14.26
CA ALA A 58 11.00 25.10 -15.55
C ALA A 58 10.39 23.70 -15.41
N ILE A 59 9.55 23.32 -16.37
CA ILE A 59 9.00 21.96 -16.45
C ILE A 59 10.09 21.03 -17.00
N PRO A 60 10.38 19.90 -16.33
CA PRO A 60 11.40 18.97 -16.79
C PRO A 60 10.98 18.31 -18.11
N SER A 61 11.92 18.24 -19.06
CA SER A 61 11.74 17.55 -20.35
C SER A 61 12.09 16.06 -20.28
N SER A 62 12.88 15.66 -19.29
CA SER A 62 13.25 14.26 -19.01
C SER A 62 12.29 13.63 -17.99
N PRO A 63 12.14 12.30 -17.99
CA PRO A 63 11.37 11.59 -16.97
C PRO A 63 11.88 11.88 -15.56
N VAL A 64 10.96 12.20 -14.65
CA VAL A 64 11.25 12.44 -13.24
C VAL A 64 10.91 11.23 -12.38
N THR A 65 11.45 11.15 -11.16
CA THR A 65 11.12 10.08 -10.21
C THR A 65 9.88 10.43 -9.37
N PRO A 66 9.21 9.45 -8.74
CA PRO A 66 8.09 9.72 -7.84
C PRO A 66 8.44 10.68 -6.70
N ARG A 67 9.65 10.56 -6.13
CA ARG A 67 10.16 11.45 -5.08
C ARG A 67 10.26 12.90 -5.56
N PHE A 68 10.87 13.11 -6.73
CA PHE A 68 10.95 14.44 -7.33
C PHE A 68 9.56 15.06 -7.49
N LEU A 69 8.61 14.28 -8.00
CA LEU A 69 7.25 14.74 -8.24
C LEU A 69 6.57 15.19 -6.93
N VAL A 70 6.69 14.42 -5.84
CA VAL A 70 6.15 14.79 -4.52
C VAL A 70 6.76 16.08 -3.97
N HIS A 71 8.07 16.25 -4.11
CA HIS A 71 8.76 17.45 -3.66
C HIS A 71 8.44 18.69 -4.49
N HIS A 72 8.03 18.55 -5.74
CA HIS A 72 7.71 19.67 -6.62
C HIS A 72 6.22 19.78 -6.96
N ARG A 73 5.38 19.21 -6.10
CA ARG A 73 3.96 18.97 -6.36
C ARG A 73 3.18 20.23 -6.75
N SER A 74 3.40 21.36 -6.09
CA SER A 74 2.65 22.59 -6.40
C SER A 74 3.09 23.18 -7.74
N ALA A 75 4.37 23.12 -8.08
CA ALA A 75 4.89 23.64 -9.34
C ALA A 75 4.49 22.76 -10.55
N LEU A 76 4.31 21.46 -10.31
CA LEU A 76 3.91 20.49 -11.34
C LEU A 76 2.39 20.35 -11.48
N ASN A 77 1.58 20.89 -10.56
CA ASN A 77 0.13 20.75 -10.62
C ASN A 77 -0.47 21.25 -11.94
N GLY A 78 -1.31 20.43 -12.59
CA GLY A 78 -1.91 20.70 -13.89
C GLY A 78 -0.94 20.65 -15.07
N LYS A 79 0.31 20.21 -14.87
CA LYS A 79 1.30 20.07 -15.93
C LYS A 79 1.35 18.63 -16.44
N LYS A 80 1.61 18.48 -17.73
CA LYS A 80 1.92 17.19 -18.34
C LYS A 80 3.41 16.91 -18.16
N ILE A 81 3.77 15.76 -17.61
CA ILE A 81 5.16 15.35 -17.37
C ILE A 81 5.36 13.88 -17.76
N LYS A 82 6.62 13.49 -17.89
CA LYS A 82 7.04 12.08 -17.90
C LYS A 82 7.52 11.69 -16.51
N ILE A 83 7.06 10.54 -16.02
CA ILE A 83 7.52 9.92 -14.78
C ILE A 83 8.13 8.55 -15.09
N SER A 84 9.20 8.19 -14.40
CA SER A 84 9.80 6.86 -14.45
C SER A 84 9.83 6.22 -13.06
N GLY A 85 9.65 4.91 -13.01
CA GLY A 85 9.67 4.16 -11.75
C GLY A 85 9.35 2.69 -11.93
N PHE A 86 9.07 2.01 -10.83
CA PHE A 86 8.70 0.60 -10.79
C PHE A 86 7.29 0.44 -10.25
N VAL A 87 6.48 -0.39 -10.91
CA VAL A 87 5.14 -0.74 -10.43
C VAL A 87 5.28 -1.53 -9.14
N VAL A 88 4.72 -1.02 -8.06
CA VAL A 88 4.69 -1.70 -6.74
C VAL A 88 3.32 -2.28 -6.43
N GLU A 89 2.27 -1.79 -7.08
CA GLU A 89 0.92 -2.31 -6.99
C GLU A 89 0.14 -1.98 -8.27
N ALA A 90 -0.74 -2.90 -8.68
CA ALA A 90 -1.60 -2.73 -9.84
C ALA A 90 -3.02 -3.19 -9.52
N ILE A 91 -3.97 -2.25 -9.60
CA ILE A 91 -5.40 -2.44 -9.38
C ILE A 91 -6.10 -2.21 -10.72
N LEU A 92 -6.17 -3.28 -11.51
CA LEU A 92 -6.67 -3.30 -12.89
C LEU A 92 -7.75 -4.37 -13.06
N GLY A 93 -8.57 -4.24 -14.11
CA GLY A 93 -9.57 -5.25 -14.48
C GLY A 93 -10.46 -5.66 -13.31
N GLU A 94 -10.55 -6.97 -13.05
CA GLU A 94 -11.36 -7.53 -11.95
C GLU A 94 -10.94 -7.02 -10.55
N LYS A 95 -9.69 -6.60 -10.34
CA LYS A 95 -9.27 -5.99 -9.07
C LYS A 95 -9.84 -4.59 -8.88
N ALA A 96 -10.01 -3.86 -9.98
CA ALA A 96 -10.65 -2.55 -9.98
C ALA A 96 -12.19 -2.68 -9.96
N CYS A 97 -12.72 -3.79 -10.48
CA CYS A 97 -14.14 -4.09 -10.46
C CYS A 97 -14.46 -5.52 -9.97
N PRO A 98 -14.37 -5.77 -8.66
CA PRO A 98 -14.68 -7.09 -8.11
C PRO A 98 -16.17 -7.41 -8.21
N SER A 99 -16.49 -8.64 -8.63
CA SER A 99 -17.85 -9.14 -8.72
C SER A 99 -18.58 -9.01 -7.38
N GLY A 100 -19.78 -8.40 -7.40
CA GLY A 100 -20.62 -8.25 -6.21
C GLY A 100 -20.32 -7.04 -5.34
N ALA A 101 -19.40 -6.15 -5.72
CA ALA A 101 -19.07 -4.94 -4.96
C ALA A 101 -19.99 -3.73 -5.22
N GLY A 102 -20.96 -3.85 -6.14
CA GLY A 102 -21.91 -2.78 -6.46
C GLY A 102 -21.35 -1.60 -7.27
N GLY A 103 -20.06 -1.60 -7.61
CA GLY A 103 -19.41 -0.61 -8.47
C GLY A 103 -17.95 -0.93 -8.78
N CYS A 104 -17.42 -0.30 -9.83
CA CYS A 104 -16.00 -0.38 -10.20
C CYS A 104 -15.26 0.89 -9.72
N GLY A 105 -14.04 0.73 -9.21
CA GLY A 105 -13.11 1.85 -9.03
C GLY A 105 -12.34 2.15 -10.33
N GLN A 106 -11.86 3.39 -10.48
CA GLN A 106 -10.96 3.74 -11.59
C GLN A 106 -9.70 2.87 -11.55
N PRO A 107 -9.33 2.19 -12.65
CA PRO A 107 -8.09 1.43 -12.75
C PRO A 107 -6.87 2.29 -12.52
N ARG A 108 -5.92 1.74 -11.76
CA ARG A 108 -4.76 2.48 -11.27
C ARG A 108 -3.58 1.58 -10.95
N ILE A 109 -2.40 2.15 -11.04
CA ILE A 109 -1.16 1.55 -10.58
C ILE A 109 -0.48 2.47 -9.58
N PHE A 110 0.35 1.91 -8.71
CA PHE A 110 1.24 2.66 -7.85
C PHE A 110 2.67 2.42 -8.29
N ILE A 111 3.43 3.51 -8.44
CA ILE A 111 4.83 3.45 -8.85
C ILE A 111 5.73 4.03 -7.76
N ALA A 112 6.89 3.39 -7.57
CA ALA A 112 7.92 3.80 -6.65
C ALA A 112 9.26 4.00 -7.36
N GLU A 113 10.18 4.71 -6.73
CA GLU A 113 11.53 4.95 -7.27
C GLU A 113 12.40 3.68 -7.28
N ASN A 114 12.15 2.74 -6.36
CA ASN A 114 12.84 1.45 -6.29
C ASN A 114 11.94 0.36 -5.70
N LEU A 115 12.39 -0.89 -5.79
CA LEU A 115 11.69 -2.09 -5.30
C LEU A 115 12.12 -2.54 -3.90
N SER A 116 12.90 -1.72 -3.17
CA SER A 116 13.43 -2.13 -1.88
C SER A 116 12.31 -2.34 -0.83
N GLY A 117 12.52 -3.30 0.07
CA GLY A 117 11.61 -3.58 1.19
C GLY A 117 11.58 -2.47 2.24
N ASN A 118 12.61 -1.62 2.30
CA ASN A 118 12.70 -0.46 3.20
C ASN A 118 12.37 0.88 2.50
N ARG A 119 11.71 0.84 1.34
CA ARG A 119 11.34 2.06 0.61
C ARG A 119 10.31 2.88 1.39
N GLU A 120 10.40 4.20 1.25
CA GLU A 120 9.49 5.15 1.88
C GLU A 120 8.17 5.21 1.12
N MET A 121 7.12 4.56 1.67
CA MET A 121 5.82 4.43 1.00
C MET A 121 5.12 5.77 0.70
N GLY A 122 5.45 6.82 1.45
CA GLY A 122 4.88 8.16 1.23
C GLY A 122 5.28 8.81 -0.10
N TYR A 123 6.30 8.28 -0.79
CA TYR A 123 6.69 8.72 -2.14
C TYR A 123 6.09 7.86 -3.25
N ASN A 124 5.29 6.84 -2.94
CA ASN A 124 4.60 6.08 -3.99
C ASN A 124 3.59 7.01 -4.67
N VAL A 125 3.64 7.08 -5.99
CA VAL A 125 2.71 7.90 -6.78
C VAL A 125 1.66 7.00 -7.42
N MET A 126 0.40 7.37 -7.24
CA MET A 126 -0.72 6.75 -7.94
C MET A 126 -0.80 7.28 -9.37
N VAL A 127 -0.98 6.38 -10.33
CA VAL A 127 -1.26 6.71 -11.73
C VAL A 127 -2.59 6.09 -12.12
N LEU A 128 -3.55 6.93 -12.49
CA LEU A 128 -4.82 6.51 -13.07
C LEU A 128 -4.58 6.12 -14.52
N VAL A 129 -5.09 4.95 -14.91
CA VAL A 129 -4.95 4.39 -16.26
C VAL A 129 -6.32 4.10 -16.87
N ALA A 130 -6.35 3.85 -18.18
CA ALA A 130 -7.61 3.58 -18.88
C ALA A 130 -8.20 2.23 -18.49
N GLU A 131 -9.51 2.06 -18.68
CA GLU A 131 -10.24 0.85 -18.27
C GLU A 131 -9.82 -0.42 -19.01
N ASN A 132 -9.39 -0.27 -20.26
CA ASN A 132 -8.95 -1.37 -21.11
C ASN A 132 -7.47 -1.73 -20.93
N GLU A 133 -6.80 -1.17 -19.92
CA GLU A 133 -5.36 -1.29 -19.75
C GLU A 133 -4.99 -2.42 -18.78
N ALA A 134 -4.47 -3.52 -19.34
CA ALA A 134 -4.10 -4.73 -18.58
C ALA A 134 -2.58 -4.92 -18.40
N GLY A 135 -1.75 -4.02 -18.94
CA GLY A 135 -0.33 -4.26 -19.21
C GLY A 135 0.67 -3.98 -18.07
N TYR A 136 0.24 -3.87 -16.82
CA TYR A 136 1.12 -3.51 -15.71
C TYR A 136 1.29 -4.63 -14.69
N SER A 137 2.53 -5.11 -14.54
CA SER A 137 2.91 -6.12 -13.56
C SER A 137 3.74 -5.52 -12.43
N VAL A 138 3.56 -6.01 -11.20
CA VAL A 138 4.42 -5.61 -10.06
C VAL A 138 5.87 -5.97 -10.37
N GLY A 139 6.79 -5.05 -10.09
CA GLY A 139 8.23 -5.17 -10.42
C GLY A 139 8.61 -4.59 -11.79
N GLN A 140 7.64 -4.31 -12.66
CA GLN A 140 7.88 -3.75 -13.98
C GLN A 140 8.41 -2.32 -13.89
N ALA A 141 9.52 -2.04 -14.57
CA ALA A 141 9.96 -0.67 -14.82
C ALA A 141 9.05 -0.02 -15.86
N VAL A 142 8.59 1.20 -15.59
CA VAL A 142 7.67 1.95 -16.45
C VAL A 142 8.17 3.38 -16.62
N GLU A 143 7.91 3.92 -17.81
CA GLU A 143 7.97 5.35 -18.10
C GLU A 143 6.60 5.76 -18.64
N LEU A 144 5.96 6.74 -18.00
CA LEU A 144 4.59 7.13 -18.26
C LEU A 144 4.50 8.65 -18.44
N GLU A 145 3.70 9.11 -19.39
CA GLU A 145 3.36 10.51 -19.55
C GLU A 145 1.93 10.76 -19.10
N GLY A 146 1.70 11.82 -18.33
CA GLY A 146 0.36 12.18 -17.86
C GLY A 146 0.30 13.55 -17.21
N THR A 147 -0.92 13.97 -16.90
CA THR A 147 -1.18 15.24 -16.19
C THR A 147 -1.06 15.02 -14.70
N VAL A 148 -0.27 15.85 -14.01
CA VAL A 148 -0.16 15.82 -12.56
C VAL A 148 -1.34 16.52 -11.92
N HIS A 149 -1.94 15.87 -10.93
CA HIS A 149 -2.92 16.44 -10.04
C HIS A 149 -2.33 16.41 -8.63
N ALA A 150 -2.13 17.60 -8.07
CA ALA A 150 -1.43 17.76 -6.81
C ALA A 150 -2.17 18.71 -5.88
N SER A 151 -2.10 18.40 -4.59
CA SER A 151 -2.60 19.19 -3.48
C SER A 151 -1.64 19.06 -2.30
N LYS A 152 -1.96 19.71 -1.17
CA LYS A 152 -1.21 19.55 0.07
C LYS A 152 -1.24 18.13 0.63
N VAL A 153 -2.26 17.33 0.28
CA VAL A 153 -2.50 16.02 0.90
C VAL A 153 -2.31 14.84 -0.05
N ALA A 154 -2.39 15.06 -1.36
CA ALA A 154 -2.38 14.00 -2.35
C ALA A 154 -1.74 14.46 -3.67
N VAL A 155 -1.09 13.51 -4.33
CA VAL A 155 -0.45 13.67 -5.63
C VAL A 155 -0.71 12.41 -6.45
N TYR A 156 -1.25 12.58 -7.65
CA TYR A 156 -1.47 11.49 -8.60
C TYR A 156 -1.29 11.98 -10.03
N ILE A 157 -1.14 11.02 -10.95
CA ILE A 157 -1.05 11.29 -12.38
C ILE A 157 -2.29 10.72 -13.07
N GLU A 158 -2.90 11.51 -13.94
CA GLU A 158 -3.92 11.06 -14.87
C GLU A 158 -3.28 10.84 -16.25
N LYS A 159 -3.19 9.58 -16.67
CA LYS A 159 -2.70 9.22 -18.00
C LYS A 159 -3.88 9.30 -18.99
N LYS A 160 -3.99 10.41 -19.74
CA LYS A 160 -4.95 10.55 -20.84
C LYS A 160 -4.31 10.21 -22.18
N TYR A 161 -5.04 9.45 -23.00
CA TYR A 161 -4.73 9.18 -24.40
C TYR A 161 -5.34 10.22 -25.32
#